data_AF-C1BCI5-F1
#
_entry.id   AF-C1BCI5-F1
#
_cell.length_a   1.000
_cell.length_b   1.000
_cell.length_c   1.000
_cell.angle_alpha   90.00
_cell.angle_beta   90.00
_cell.angle_gamma   90.00
#
_symmetry.space_group_name_H-M   'P 1'
#
loop_
_entity.id
_entity.type
_entity.pdbx_description
1 polymer ?
#
loop_
_entity_poly.entity_id
_entity_poly.type
_entity_poly.pdbx_seq_one_letter_code
_entity_poly.pdbx_strand_id
1 'polypeptide(L)'
;MTIHHRNPYRTAPAVRLRGIIGGDGRRRIDLTENGTAEVRASFVRDVLGSLPGLDARIVEAFRSVDRAAYLDRFRMPGKPDWIDASQPLSAGAAAAIYRDQALATLTAENGMPSSSSTTPSLMLLMLHALSVAPGDRVLEIGTATGYNAALLAHLVTDAGSVVTIDSKPEIAARAAAALETGGITNVQVRAGDGGAAEEILRGVFDRLIATVGCATVPSQWWDCLTEDGVAVVPLRHGEAHPLCRLRKGTEPGHWYGAFTAAANFMLADGDTLHRPRGAEHRVQLTEEQHLLDTGLGCHPSQGWAVDFFLALQAPHLKRITVKTAGPTPQIHAGCGIADQHGNIVLVSWGRLMATTGPDSPAVRELAGHLTAWKNLGCPSIGHYDIEILPHNATDIPTPLAGRRWTQPDRHATRIVTLRT
;
A
#
# COMPACT_ATOMS: atom_id res chain seq x y z
N MET A 1 -11.44 16.53 37.19
CA MET A 1 -12.02 16.77 35.84
C MET A 1 -11.24 15.88 34.88
N THR A 2 -11.75 14.68 34.66
CA THR A 2 -11.03 13.54 34.06
C THR A 2 -11.14 13.63 32.54
N ILE A 3 -10.00 13.84 31.87
CA ILE A 3 -9.91 13.92 30.41
C ILE A 3 -9.63 12.51 29.89
N HIS A 4 -10.65 11.86 29.31
CA HIS A 4 -10.50 10.59 28.61
C HIS A 4 -9.91 10.83 27.20
N HIS A 5 -8.66 10.45 26.98
CA HIS A 5 -8.02 10.48 25.66
C HIS A 5 -8.37 9.21 24.85
N ARG A 6 -8.99 9.42 23.67
CA ARG A 6 -9.39 8.36 22.71
C ARG A 6 -8.23 7.99 21.75
N ASN A 7 -8.12 6.69 21.48
CA ASN A 7 -7.20 6.02 20.55
C ASN A 7 -7.50 6.36 19.06
N PRO A 8 -6.52 6.77 18.23
CA PRO A 8 -6.75 7.30 16.89
C PRO A 8 -6.43 6.32 15.74
N TYR A 9 -7.13 5.18 15.63
CA TYR A 9 -7.29 4.48 14.34
C TYR A 9 -8.26 5.21 13.40
N ARG A 10 -8.14 6.54 13.29
CA ARG A 10 -8.97 7.39 12.43
C ARG A 10 -8.03 8.14 11.48
N THR A 11 -7.88 7.65 10.26
CA THR A 11 -7.18 8.36 9.18
C THR A 11 -8.17 8.88 8.15
N ALA A 12 -8.23 10.21 8.01
CA ALA A 12 -8.41 10.94 6.76
C ALA A 12 -7.93 12.39 7.01
N PRO A 13 -7.15 13.03 6.12
CA PRO A 13 -6.85 14.46 6.24
C PRO A 13 -8.06 15.31 5.82
N ALA A 14 -8.18 16.47 6.44
CA ALA A 14 -9.36 17.35 6.39
C ALA A 14 -9.57 18.01 5.01
N VAL A 15 -10.74 17.73 4.41
CA VAL A 15 -11.46 18.70 3.56
C VAL A 15 -12.26 19.60 4.51
N ARG A 16 -12.20 20.92 4.34
CA ARG A 16 -12.91 21.90 5.19
C ARG A 16 -14.43 21.67 5.12
N LEU A 17 -15.01 21.09 6.17
CA LEU A 17 -16.46 21.04 6.39
C LEU A 17 -16.90 22.31 7.13
N ARG A 18 -17.65 23.19 6.47
CA ARG A 18 -18.45 24.20 7.17
C ARG A 18 -19.60 23.48 7.87
N GLY A 19 -19.79 23.82 9.14
CA GLY A 19 -20.64 23.09 10.07
C GLY A 19 -22.14 23.21 9.81
N ILE A 20 -22.84 22.19 10.29
CA ILE A 20 -24.21 22.29 10.81
C ILE A 20 -24.22 21.44 12.09
N ILE A 21 -24.28 22.09 13.25
CA ILE A 21 -24.61 21.47 14.53
C ILE A 21 -26.13 21.53 14.67
N GLY A 22 -26.75 20.39 14.99
CA GLY A 22 -28.11 20.35 15.53
C GLY A 22 -28.76 18.97 15.45
N GLY A 23 -28.98 18.35 16.62
CA GLY A 23 -29.97 17.28 16.80
C GLY A 23 -29.41 15.89 17.12
N ASP A 24 -29.54 15.49 18.39
CA ASP A 24 -29.47 14.09 18.84
C ASP A 24 -30.48 13.24 18.06
N GLY A 25 -29.98 12.29 17.27
CA GLY A 25 -30.78 11.48 16.37
C GLY A 25 -30.02 10.26 15.89
N ARG A 26 -29.48 9.44 16.82
CA ARG A 26 -28.98 8.10 16.44
C ARG A 26 -30.17 7.22 16.04
N ARG A 27 -30.53 7.22 14.75
CA ARG A 27 -31.32 6.12 14.18
C ARG A 27 -30.48 4.85 14.30
N ARG A 28 -30.94 3.93 15.15
CA ARG A 28 -30.48 2.55 15.16
C ARG A 28 -30.96 1.94 13.83
N ILE A 29 -30.04 1.70 12.90
CA ILE A 29 -30.36 1.01 11.66
C ILE A 29 -30.57 -0.46 12.04
N ASP A 30 -31.82 -0.93 11.97
CA ASP A 30 -32.11 -2.37 12.06
C ASP A 30 -31.64 -3.02 10.76
N LEU A 31 -30.56 -3.78 10.84
CA LEU A 31 -29.91 -4.43 9.70
C LEU A 31 -30.65 -5.72 9.35
N THR A 32 -31.80 -5.57 8.69
CA THR A 32 -32.42 -6.60 7.84
C THR A 32 -31.64 -6.71 6.50
N GLU A 33 -32.00 -7.61 5.57
CA GLU A 33 -31.37 -7.66 4.21
C GLU A 33 -31.30 -6.27 3.53
N ASN A 34 -32.35 -5.44 3.72
CA ASN A 34 -32.38 -4.06 3.24
C ASN A 34 -31.32 -3.14 3.89
N GLY A 35 -30.98 -3.38 5.16
CA GLY A 35 -29.97 -2.59 5.87
C GLY A 35 -28.54 -2.88 5.40
N THR A 36 -28.23 -4.11 4.98
CA THR A 36 -26.93 -4.47 4.41
C THR A 36 -26.69 -3.76 3.08
N ALA A 37 -27.72 -3.66 2.23
CA ALA A 37 -27.67 -2.92 0.96
C ALA A 37 -27.43 -1.42 1.17
N GLU A 38 -28.08 -0.81 2.16
CA GLU A 38 -27.85 0.60 2.53
C GLU A 38 -26.42 0.86 3.02
N VAL A 39 -25.90 -0.02 3.89
CA VAL A 39 -24.51 0.07 4.38
C VAL A 39 -23.52 -0.03 3.22
N ARG A 40 -23.73 -0.98 2.30
CA ARG A 40 -22.93 -1.11 1.07
C ARG A 40 -22.98 0.16 0.22
N ALA A 41 -24.17 0.70 -0.02
CA ALA A 41 -24.34 1.90 -0.85
C ALA A 41 -23.65 3.13 -0.24
N SER A 42 -23.70 3.31 1.08
CA SER A 42 -22.96 4.37 1.78
C SER A 42 -21.45 4.17 1.63
N PHE A 43 -20.98 2.95 1.86
CA PHE A 43 -19.56 2.61 1.72
C PHE A 43 -19.02 2.89 0.31
N VAL A 44 -19.74 2.46 -0.73
CA VAL A 44 -19.35 2.73 -2.12
C VAL A 44 -19.29 4.24 -2.39
N ARG A 45 -20.27 5.00 -1.90
CA ARG A 45 -20.27 6.47 -2.01
C ARG A 45 -19.06 7.11 -1.34
N ASP A 46 -18.72 6.67 -0.13
CA ASP A 46 -17.61 7.22 0.64
C ASP A 46 -16.25 6.89 -0.01
N VAL A 47 -16.08 5.66 -0.50
CA VAL A 47 -14.87 5.25 -1.23
C VAL A 47 -14.71 6.04 -2.51
N LEU A 48 -15.75 6.12 -3.35
CA LEU A 48 -15.69 6.89 -4.60
C LEU A 48 -15.51 8.40 -4.36
N GLY A 49 -16.07 8.94 -3.27
CA GLY A 49 -15.89 10.33 -2.88
C GLY A 49 -14.47 10.69 -2.43
N SER A 50 -13.61 9.69 -2.16
CA SER A 50 -12.21 9.90 -1.73
C SER A 50 -11.28 10.34 -2.87
N LEU A 51 -11.67 10.11 -4.13
CA LEU A 51 -10.87 10.44 -5.30
C LEU A 51 -11.74 11.15 -6.35
N PRO A 52 -11.57 12.47 -6.58
CA PRO A 52 -12.31 13.18 -7.62
C PRO A 52 -11.80 12.82 -9.02
N GLY A 53 -12.63 13.00 -10.05
CA GLY A 53 -12.22 12.83 -11.45
C GLY A 53 -12.11 11.37 -11.91
N LEU A 54 -12.83 10.46 -11.25
CA LEU A 54 -12.87 9.05 -11.63
C LEU A 54 -13.55 8.84 -12.98
N ASP A 55 -13.04 7.87 -13.72
CA ASP A 55 -13.73 7.30 -14.88
C ASP A 55 -15.07 6.69 -14.44
N ALA A 56 -16.13 6.96 -15.20
CA ALA A 56 -17.47 6.44 -14.91
C ALA A 56 -17.50 4.90 -14.85
N ARG A 57 -16.61 4.21 -15.58
CA ARG A 57 -16.48 2.76 -15.56
C ARG A 57 -15.92 2.23 -14.24
N ILE A 58 -15.01 2.97 -13.61
CA ILE A 58 -14.52 2.64 -12.26
C ILE A 58 -15.63 2.82 -11.23
N VAL A 59 -16.40 3.92 -11.35
CA VAL A 59 -17.57 4.16 -10.50
C VAL A 59 -18.57 3.01 -10.62
N GLU A 60 -18.86 2.57 -11.84
CA GLU A 60 -19.77 1.46 -12.08
C GLU A 60 -19.23 0.13 -11.54
N ALA A 61 -17.96 -0.20 -11.80
CA ALA A 61 -17.33 -1.42 -11.27
C ALA A 61 -17.47 -1.53 -9.74
N PHE A 62 -17.25 -0.45 -8.98
CA PHE A 62 -17.44 -0.45 -7.52
C PHE A 62 -18.90 -0.59 -7.09
N ARG A 63 -19.86 -0.17 -7.92
CA ARG A 63 -21.30 -0.34 -7.66
C ARG A 63 -21.77 -1.74 -8.00
N SER A 64 -21.24 -2.36 -9.05
CA SER A 64 -21.64 -3.68 -9.51
C SER A 64 -20.98 -4.81 -8.70
N VAL A 65 -19.67 -4.70 -8.42
CA VAL A 65 -18.91 -5.76 -7.75
C VAL A 65 -19.09 -5.66 -6.24
N ASP A 66 -19.76 -6.65 -5.64
CA ASP A 66 -19.90 -6.70 -4.20
C ASP A 66 -18.67 -7.31 -3.51
N ARG A 67 -17.96 -6.51 -2.70
CA ARG A 67 -16.78 -6.96 -1.94
C ARG A 67 -17.09 -8.15 -1.05
N ALA A 68 -18.30 -8.25 -0.50
CA ALA A 68 -18.69 -9.36 0.36
C ALA A 68 -18.73 -10.70 -0.36
N ALA A 69 -19.02 -10.73 -1.66
CA ALA A 69 -19.10 -11.96 -2.44
C ALA A 69 -17.76 -12.68 -2.62
N TYR A 70 -16.64 -12.01 -2.29
CA TYR A 70 -15.29 -12.53 -2.42
C TYR A 70 -14.65 -12.84 -1.05
N LEU A 71 -15.44 -12.94 0.02
CA LEU A 71 -14.95 -13.20 1.37
C LEU A 71 -15.68 -14.39 1.99
N ASP A 72 -14.92 -15.41 2.40
CA ASP A 72 -15.47 -16.51 3.24
C ASP A 72 -15.36 -16.15 4.73
N ARG A 73 -14.19 -15.66 5.13
CA ARG A 73 -13.87 -15.20 6.48
C ARG A 73 -12.73 -14.19 6.42
N PHE A 74 -12.65 -13.34 7.42
CA PHE A 74 -11.62 -12.32 7.49
C PHE A 74 -11.29 -11.92 8.92
N ARG A 75 -10.15 -11.27 9.10
CA ARG A 75 -9.71 -10.69 10.37
C ARG A 75 -9.45 -9.21 10.17
N MET A 76 -9.99 -8.39 11.07
CA MET A 76 -9.73 -6.95 11.06
C MET A 76 -8.31 -6.64 11.56
N PRO A 77 -7.65 -5.58 11.05
CA PRO A 77 -6.35 -5.15 11.57
C PRO A 77 -6.37 -4.89 13.08
N GLY A 78 -5.38 -5.45 13.78
CA GLY A 78 -5.25 -5.30 15.24
C GLY A 78 -6.33 -6.03 16.06
N LYS A 79 -7.15 -6.87 15.42
CA LYS A 79 -8.12 -7.74 16.10
C LYS A 79 -7.68 -9.20 15.99
N PRO A 80 -7.78 -10.00 17.06
CA PRO A 80 -7.40 -11.40 17.01
C PRO A 80 -8.44 -12.28 16.32
N ASP A 81 -9.71 -11.89 16.39
CA ASP A 81 -10.83 -12.75 16.03
C ASP A 81 -11.13 -12.75 14.53
N TRP A 82 -11.40 -13.94 14.01
CA TRP A 82 -11.92 -14.14 12.66
C TRP A 82 -13.44 -13.89 12.65
N ILE A 83 -13.90 -13.22 11.61
CA ILE A 83 -15.29 -12.92 11.33
C ILE A 83 -15.70 -13.73 10.10
N ASP A 84 -16.79 -14.48 10.21
CA ASP A 84 -17.41 -15.23 9.13
C ASP A 84 -18.18 -14.27 8.19
N ALA A 85 -18.05 -14.50 6.88
CA ALA A 85 -18.69 -13.70 5.82
C ALA A 85 -19.69 -14.51 4.99
N SER A 86 -20.17 -15.64 5.52
CA SER A 86 -21.26 -16.43 4.93
C SER A 86 -22.54 -15.61 4.78
N GLN A 87 -23.28 -15.94 3.72
CA GLN A 87 -24.54 -15.29 3.40
C GLN A 87 -25.73 -16.02 4.07
N PRO A 88 -26.75 -15.29 4.55
CA PRO A 88 -26.83 -13.82 4.60
C PRO A 88 -25.88 -13.23 5.66
N LEU A 89 -25.22 -12.11 5.33
CA LEU A 89 -24.27 -11.47 6.25
C LEU A 89 -24.92 -11.06 7.57
N SER A 90 -24.21 -11.32 8.67
CA SER A 90 -24.53 -10.66 9.93
C SER A 90 -24.30 -9.15 9.86
N ALA A 91 -25.06 -8.39 10.65
CA ALA A 91 -24.88 -6.94 10.83
C ALA A 91 -23.43 -6.53 11.12
N GLY A 92 -22.75 -7.29 11.99
CA GLY A 92 -21.35 -7.04 12.36
C GLY A 92 -20.38 -7.30 11.20
N ALA A 93 -20.59 -8.39 10.45
CA ALA A 93 -19.79 -8.70 9.27
C ALA A 93 -19.97 -7.64 8.18
N ALA A 94 -21.21 -7.27 7.85
CA ALA A 94 -21.51 -6.20 6.89
C ALA A 94 -20.85 -4.88 7.29
N ALA A 95 -20.99 -4.48 8.55
CA ALA A 95 -20.38 -3.26 9.07
C ALA A 95 -18.84 -3.29 9.05
N ALA A 96 -18.20 -4.45 9.00
CA ALA A 96 -16.75 -4.60 8.91
C ALA A 96 -16.26 -4.70 7.45
N ILE A 97 -16.97 -5.43 6.59
CA ILE A 97 -16.64 -5.60 5.16
C ILE A 97 -16.73 -4.26 4.42
N TYR A 98 -17.80 -3.51 4.67
CA TYR A 98 -18.09 -2.22 4.05
C TYR A 98 -17.42 -1.06 4.80
N ARG A 99 -16.12 -1.21 5.03
CA ARG A 99 -15.23 -0.15 5.54
C ARG A 99 -14.06 0.03 4.62
N ASP A 100 -13.56 1.25 4.58
CA ASP A 100 -12.32 1.57 3.89
C ASP A 100 -11.10 1.09 4.69
N GLN A 101 -10.95 -0.24 4.80
CA GLN A 101 -9.91 -0.90 5.55
C GLN A 101 -9.56 -2.24 4.89
N ALA A 102 -8.27 -2.60 4.90
CA ALA A 102 -7.83 -3.92 4.49
C ALA A 102 -8.32 -5.01 5.47
N LEU A 103 -8.70 -6.17 4.93
CA LEU A 103 -9.20 -7.31 5.70
C LEU A 103 -8.29 -8.50 5.46
N ALA A 104 -7.62 -9.01 6.50
CA ALA A 104 -6.75 -10.17 6.36
C ALA A 104 -7.60 -11.43 6.12
N THR A 105 -7.25 -12.22 5.11
CA THR A 105 -8.00 -13.42 4.69
C THR A 105 -7.20 -14.71 4.90
N LEU A 106 -5.89 -14.57 5.08
CA LEU A 106 -4.99 -15.63 5.52
C LEU A 106 -3.89 -15.04 6.40
N THR A 107 -3.38 -15.85 7.31
CA THR A 107 -2.19 -15.53 8.12
C THR A 107 -1.12 -16.59 7.94
N ALA A 108 0.14 -16.18 7.97
CA ALA A 108 1.27 -17.09 8.12
C ALA A 108 1.31 -17.66 9.55
N GLU A 109 2.20 -18.65 9.77
CA GLU A 109 2.38 -19.31 11.08
C GLU A 109 2.73 -18.34 12.20
N ASN A 110 3.45 -17.25 11.89
CA ASN A 110 3.79 -16.19 12.83
C ASN A 110 2.62 -15.25 13.17
N GLY A 111 1.40 -15.53 12.67
CA GLY A 111 0.19 -14.76 12.91
C GLY A 111 0.06 -13.48 12.08
N MET A 112 1.07 -13.13 11.27
CA MET A 112 1.01 -11.97 10.37
C MET A 112 0.13 -12.28 9.15
N PRO A 113 -0.63 -11.30 8.62
CA PRO A 113 -1.36 -11.48 7.37
C PRO A 113 -0.44 -11.94 6.24
N SER A 114 -0.87 -12.95 5.50
CA SER A 114 -0.22 -13.46 4.28
C SER A 114 -1.10 -13.36 3.04
N SER A 115 -2.39 -13.03 3.22
CA SER A 115 -3.32 -12.62 2.17
C SER A 115 -4.38 -11.69 2.77
N SER A 116 -4.91 -10.79 1.95
CA SER A 116 -5.90 -9.80 2.37
C SER A 116 -6.73 -9.26 1.21
N SER A 117 -7.97 -8.87 1.48
CA SER A 117 -8.68 -7.92 0.63
C SER A 117 -8.19 -6.51 0.94
N THR A 118 -7.46 -5.91 0.00
CA THR A 118 -6.84 -4.57 0.11
C THR A 118 -7.85 -3.48 0.45
N THR A 119 -7.39 -2.41 1.10
CA THR A 119 -8.16 -1.21 1.40
C THR A 119 -8.85 -0.66 0.12
N PRO A 120 -10.17 -0.50 0.10
CA PRO A 120 -10.94 -0.08 -1.07
C PRO A 120 -10.49 1.23 -1.73
N SER A 121 -10.20 2.29 -0.96
CA SER A 121 -9.72 3.57 -1.50
C SER A 121 -8.32 3.47 -2.11
N LEU A 122 -7.46 2.62 -1.55
CA LEU A 122 -6.17 2.31 -2.16
C LEU A 122 -6.35 1.54 -3.47
N MET A 123 -7.29 0.59 -3.52
CA MET A 123 -7.58 -0.14 -4.75
C MET A 123 -8.15 0.79 -5.83
N LEU A 124 -9.07 1.68 -5.45
CA LEU A 124 -9.62 2.72 -6.32
C LEU A 124 -8.51 3.59 -6.92
N LEU A 125 -7.57 4.03 -6.10
CA LEU A 125 -6.40 4.80 -6.54
C LEU A 125 -5.52 4.02 -7.52
N MET A 126 -5.28 2.74 -7.26
CA MET A 126 -4.48 1.89 -8.14
C MET A 126 -5.16 1.67 -9.50
N LEU A 127 -6.47 1.39 -9.50
CA LEU A 127 -7.25 1.22 -10.74
C LEU A 127 -7.31 2.53 -11.55
N HIS A 128 -7.45 3.67 -10.88
CA HIS A 128 -7.37 4.98 -11.53
C HIS A 128 -6.00 5.21 -12.17
N ALA A 129 -4.91 4.94 -11.43
CA ALA A 129 -3.54 5.07 -11.94
C ALA A 129 -3.23 4.09 -13.08
N LEU A 130 -3.83 2.90 -13.06
CA LEU A 130 -3.66 1.88 -14.10
C LEU A 130 -4.29 2.32 -15.43
N SER A 131 -5.39 3.08 -15.38
CA SER A 131 -6.06 3.64 -16.56
C SER A 131 -6.40 2.56 -17.60
N VAL A 132 -7.16 1.55 -17.17
CA VAL A 132 -7.63 0.45 -18.02
C VAL A 132 -8.64 0.98 -19.05
N ALA A 133 -8.41 0.69 -20.32
CA ALA A 133 -9.31 0.97 -21.44
C ALA A 133 -10.13 -0.27 -21.83
N PRO A 134 -11.28 -0.10 -22.50
CA PRO A 134 -12.00 -1.22 -23.08
C PRO A 134 -11.10 -1.95 -24.10
N GLY A 135 -11.12 -3.28 -24.11
CA GLY A 135 -10.27 -4.12 -24.94
C GLY A 135 -8.88 -4.42 -24.38
N ASP A 136 -8.44 -3.75 -23.29
CA ASP A 136 -7.12 -3.99 -22.70
C ASP A 136 -6.99 -5.43 -22.18
N ARG A 137 -5.79 -5.99 -22.31
CA ARG A 137 -5.36 -7.21 -21.62
C ARG A 137 -4.60 -6.82 -20.36
N VAL A 138 -5.10 -7.22 -19.19
CA VAL A 138 -4.53 -6.86 -17.90
C VAL A 138 -3.85 -8.07 -17.25
N LEU A 139 -2.63 -7.89 -16.75
CA LEU A 139 -1.97 -8.81 -15.83
C LEU A 139 -2.07 -8.29 -14.40
N GLU A 140 -2.63 -9.09 -13.51
CA GLU A 140 -2.62 -8.85 -12.06
C GLU A 140 -1.68 -9.83 -11.36
N ILE A 141 -0.81 -9.30 -10.49
CA ILE A 141 0.06 -10.09 -9.61
C ILE A 141 -0.43 -9.95 -8.17
N GLY A 142 -0.94 -11.04 -7.60
CA GLY A 142 -1.56 -11.10 -6.28
C GLY A 142 -3.08 -11.25 -6.34
N THR A 143 -3.59 -12.39 -6.81
CA THR A 143 -5.04 -12.64 -6.94
C THR A 143 -5.80 -12.46 -5.61
N ALA A 144 -5.23 -12.98 -4.51
CA ALA A 144 -5.86 -13.01 -3.20
C ALA A 144 -7.31 -13.51 -3.24
N THR A 145 -8.30 -12.64 -2.96
CA THR A 145 -9.70 -13.03 -2.94
C THR A 145 -10.38 -13.03 -4.32
N GLY A 146 -9.72 -12.52 -5.36
CA GLY A 146 -10.31 -12.28 -6.67
C GLY A 146 -11.16 -11.00 -6.76
N TYR A 147 -11.32 -10.23 -5.67
CA TYR A 147 -12.14 -9.01 -5.68
C TYR A 147 -11.62 -7.96 -6.68
N ASN A 148 -10.31 -7.73 -6.72
CA ASN A 148 -9.75 -6.77 -7.67
C ASN A 148 -9.77 -7.31 -9.11
N ALA A 149 -9.53 -8.60 -9.32
CA ALA A 149 -9.72 -9.25 -10.61
C ALA A 149 -11.14 -9.05 -11.14
N ALA A 150 -12.16 -9.13 -10.29
CA ALA A 150 -13.54 -8.83 -10.65
C ALA A 150 -13.76 -7.35 -11.00
N LEU A 151 -13.15 -6.41 -10.27
CA LEU A 151 -13.19 -4.99 -10.65
C LEU A 151 -12.55 -4.76 -12.03
N LEU A 152 -11.39 -5.37 -12.28
CA LEU A 152 -10.70 -5.30 -13.57
C LEU A 152 -11.55 -5.90 -14.70
N ALA A 153 -12.23 -7.02 -14.45
CA ALA A 153 -13.14 -7.67 -15.38
C ALA A 153 -14.25 -6.72 -15.89
N HIS A 154 -14.78 -5.87 -15.00
CA HIS A 154 -15.76 -4.83 -15.33
C HIS A 154 -15.16 -3.65 -16.11
N LEU A 155 -13.84 -3.43 -16.06
CA LEU A 155 -13.17 -2.32 -16.73
C LEU A 155 -12.71 -2.65 -18.14
N VAL A 156 -12.24 -3.88 -18.36
CA VAL A 156 -11.68 -4.29 -19.66
C VAL A 156 -12.74 -4.43 -20.74
N THR A 157 -13.95 -4.91 -20.43
CA THR A 157 -15.09 -5.11 -21.37
C THR A 157 -14.69 -5.62 -22.77
N ASP A 158 -15.59 -5.56 -23.77
CA ASP A 158 -15.31 -5.95 -25.16
C ASP A 158 -14.56 -7.30 -25.31
N ALA A 159 -13.46 -7.32 -26.09
CA ALA A 159 -12.55 -8.46 -26.22
C ALA A 159 -11.38 -8.43 -25.20
N GLY A 160 -11.46 -7.56 -24.19
CA GLY A 160 -10.47 -7.43 -23.14
C GLY A 160 -10.50 -8.61 -22.16
N SER A 161 -9.39 -8.83 -21.46
CA SER A 161 -9.26 -9.97 -20.54
C SER A 161 -8.30 -9.67 -19.39
N VAL A 162 -8.48 -10.39 -18.29
CA VAL A 162 -7.60 -10.31 -17.12
C VAL A 162 -6.93 -11.66 -16.91
N VAL A 163 -5.62 -11.67 -16.70
CA VAL A 163 -4.89 -12.80 -16.13
C VAL A 163 -4.46 -12.40 -14.74
N THR A 164 -4.80 -13.19 -13.72
CA THR A 164 -4.45 -12.92 -12.32
C THR A 164 -3.69 -14.11 -11.72
N ILE A 165 -2.56 -13.84 -11.08
CA ILE A 165 -1.62 -14.86 -10.61
C ILE A 165 -1.46 -14.76 -9.09
N ASP A 166 -1.57 -15.90 -8.40
CA ASP A 166 -1.23 -16.04 -6.98
C ASP A 166 -0.20 -17.14 -6.78
N SER A 167 0.75 -16.95 -5.87
CA SER A 167 1.78 -17.96 -5.59
C SER A 167 1.25 -19.17 -4.83
N LYS A 168 0.07 -19.05 -4.20
CA LYS A 168 -0.56 -20.12 -3.43
C LYS A 168 -1.68 -20.79 -4.23
N PRO A 169 -1.53 -22.06 -4.66
CA PRO A 169 -2.55 -22.76 -5.45
C PRO A 169 -3.93 -22.80 -4.80
N GLU A 170 -4.00 -22.93 -3.48
CA GLU A 170 -5.25 -22.93 -2.72
C GLU A 170 -5.96 -21.57 -2.71
N ILE A 171 -5.20 -20.46 -2.77
CA ILE A 171 -5.76 -19.11 -2.90
C ILE A 171 -6.28 -18.92 -4.33
N ALA A 172 -5.47 -19.28 -5.33
CA ALA A 172 -5.87 -19.22 -6.74
C ALA A 172 -7.17 -20.02 -7.00
N ALA A 173 -7.27 -21.24 -6.47
CA ALA A 173 -8.47 -22.07 -6.62
C ALA A 173 -9.72 -21.43 -5.98
N ARG A 174 -9.58 -20.85 -4.78
CA ARG A 174 -10.70 -20.16 -4.10
C ARG A 174 -11.14 -18.92 -4.85
N ALA A 175 -10.19 -18.12 -5.36
CA ALA A 175 -10.51 -16.94 -6.14
C ALA A 175 -11.21 -17.30 -7.46
N ALA A 176 -10.77 -18.36 -8.14
CA ALA A 176 -11.42 -18.86 -9.35
C ALA A 176 -12.88 -19.24 -9.09
N ALA A 177 -13.16 -19.98 -8.00
CA ALA A 177 -14.52 -20.35 -7.62
C ALA A 177 -15.39 -19.12 -7.27
N ALA A 178 -14.83 -18.12 -6.59
CA ALA A 178 -15.54 -16.88 -6.27
C ALA A 178 -15.88 -16.07 -7.53
N LEU A 179 -14.95 -15.97 -8.48
CA LEU A 179 -15.15 -15.32 -9.78
C LEU A 179 -16.21 -16.03 -10.62
N GLU A 180 -16.17 -17.37 -10.67
CA GLU A 180 -17.17 -18.18 -11.36
C GLU A 180 -18.56 -17.99 -10.74
N THR A 181 -18.66 -18.02 -9.41
CA THR A 181 -19.92 -17.75 -8.69
C THR A 181 -20.44 -16.33 -8.95
N GLY A 182 -19.53 -15.36 -9.11
CA GLY A 182 -19.83 -13.98 -9.49
C GLY A 182 -20.20 -13.80 -10.96
N GLY A 183 -20.19 -14.86 -11.79
CA GLY A 183 -20.49 -14.79 -13.22
C GLY A 183 -19.39 -14.13 -14.06
N ILE A 184 -18.18 -14.02 -13.52
CA ILE A 184 -17.05 -13.38 -14.20
C ILE A 184 -16.37 -14.38 -15.13
N THR A 185 -16.42 -14.12 -16.44
CA THR A 185 -15.96 -15.06 -17.48
C THR A 185 -14.70 -14.62 -18.21
N ASN A 186 -14.31 -13.35 -18.10
CA ASN A 186 -13.16 -12.74 -18.77
C ASN A 186 -11.93 -12.61 -17.85
N VAL A 187 -11.85 -13.44 -16.80
CA VAL A 187 -10.70 -13.56 -15.90
C VAL A 187 -10.15 -14.97 -15.95
N GLN A 188 -8.85 -15.09 -16.21
CA GLN A 188 -8.10 -16.34 -16.05
C GLN A 188 -7.26 -16.28 -14.77
N VAL A 189 -7.55 -17.16 -13.82
CA VAL A 189 -6.75 -17.31 -12.60
C VAL A 189 -5.65 -18.35 -12.81
N ARG A 190 -4.41 -18.03 -12.39
CA ARG A 190 -3.26 -18.95 -12.42
C ARG A 190 -2.62 -19.05 -11.04
N ALA A 191 -2.03 -20.22 -10.77
CA ALA A 191 -1.20 -20.45 -9.59
C ALA A 191 0.27 -20.49 -10.03
N GLY A 192 1.12 -19.66 -9.44
CA GLY A 192 2.55 -19.61 -9.78
C GLY A 192 3.26 -18.35 -9.27
N ASP A 193 4.57 -18.29 -9.44
CA ASP A 193 5.35 -17.09 -9.10
C ASP A 193 5.07 -15.97 -10.11
N GLY A 194 4.38 -14.92 -9.64
CA GLY A 194 4.01 -13.75 -10.45
C GLY A 194 5.17 -12.84 -10.87
N GLY A 195 6.41 -13.12 -10.47
CA GLY A 195 7.60 -12.49 -11.06
C GLY A 195 8.35 -13.36 -12.07
N ALA A 196 7.96 -14.64 -12.24
CA ALA A 196 8.65 -15.58 -13.11
C ALA A 196 8.14 -15.55 -14.56
N ALA A 197 9.05 -15.77 -15.51
CA ALA A 197 8.77 -15.62 -16.94
C ALA A 197 7.78 -16.65 -17.48
N GLU A 198 7.82 -17.91 -17.03
CA GLU A 198 6.99 -18.99 -17.60
C GLU A 198 5.48 -18.75 -17.40
N GLU A 199 5.11 -18.18 -16.26
CA GLU A 199 3.72 -17.86 -15.92
C GLU A 199 3.20 -16.66 -16.72
N ILE A 200 4.10 -15.75 -17.11
CA ILE A 200 3.77 -14.41 -17.62
C ILE A 200 3.91 -14.32 -19.14
N LEU A 201 4.96 -14.91 -19.73
CA LEU A 201 5.33 -14.76 -21.15
C LEU A 201 4.38 -15.49 -22.14
N ARG A 202 3.32 -16.13 -21.66
CA ARG A 202 2.28 -16.71 -22.52
C ARG A 202 1.31 -15.66 -23.10
N GLY A 203 1.52 -14.36 -22.82
CA GLY A 203 0.71 -13.27 -23.34
C GLY A 203 1.44 -11.93 -23.39
N VAL A 204 0.88 -10.99 -24.18
CA VAL A 204 1.26 -9.58 -24.19
C VAL A 204 0.10 -8.79 -23.59
N PHE A 205 0.40 -7.89 -22.66
CA PHE A 205 -0.56 -7.17 -21.82
C PHE A 205 -0.43 -5.65 -22.03
N ASP A 206 -1.56 -4.95 -22.00
CA ASP A 206 -1.61 -3.50 -22.07
C ASP A 206 -1.39 -2.87 -20.69
N ARG A 207 -1.75 -3.59 -19.64
CA ARG A 207 -1.71 -3.11 -18.26
C ARG A 207 -1.16 -4.20 -17.35
N LEU A 208 -0.36 -3.78 -16.38
CA LEU A 208 0.14 -4.64 -15.31
C LEU A 208 -0.14 -3.98 -13.97
N ILE A 209 -0.67 -4.73 -13.02
CA ILE A 209 -0.89 -4.26 -11.66
C ILE A 209 -0.41 -5.31 -10.67
N ALA A 210 0.47 -4.90 -9.77
CA ALA A 210 0.85 -5.72 -8.62
C ALA A 210 0.06 -5.26 -7.40
N THR A 211 -0.70 -6.15 -6.79
CA THR A 211 -1.44 -5.92 -5.54
C THR A 211 -0.68 -6.48 -4.34
N VAL A 212 0.63 -6.51 -4.47
CA VAL A 212 1.58 -7.08 -3.51
C VAL A 212 2.86 -6.24 -3.45
N GLY A 213 3.54 -6.26 -2.30
CA GLY A 213 4.75 -5.48 -2.06
C GLY A 213 5.94 -6.09 -2.80
N CYS A 214 6.43 -5.39 -3.81
CA CYS A 214 7.49 -5.88 -4.70
C CYS A 214 8.85 -5.34 -4.25
N ALA A 215 9.83 -6.22 -4.03
CA ALA A 215 11.18 -5.77 -3.71
C ALA A 215 11.91 -5.16 -4.90
N THR A 216 11.55 -5.56 -6.12
CA THR A 216 12.08 -5.09 -7.41
C THR A 216 10.99 -5.15 -8.48
N VAL A 217 11.26 -4.61 -9.67
CA VAL A 217 10.45 -4.81 -10.87
C VAL A 217 11.19 -5.82 -11.76
N PRO A 218 10.67 -7.05 -11.97
CA PRO A 218 11.32 -8.05 -12.82
C PRO A 218 11.43 -7.56 -14.27
N SER A 219 12.51 -7.95 -14.96
CA SER A 219 12.67 -7.63 -16.39
C SER A 219 11.62 -8.34 -17.26
N GLN A 220 11.15 -9.51 -16.81
CA GLN A 220 10.12 -10.30 -17.48
C GLN A 220 8.78 -9.56 -17.61
N TRP A 221 8.48 -8.64 -16.68
CA TRP A 221 7.30 -7.78 -16.78
C TRP A 221 7.42 -6.78 -17.93
N TRP A 222 8.65 -6.41 -18.31
CA TRP A 222 8.90 -5.56 -19.46
C TRP A 222 8.61 -6.34 -20.74
N ASP A 223 9.04 -7.59 -20.82
CA ASP A 223 8.85 -8.43 -22.01
C ASP A 223 7.38 -8.73 -22.31
N CYS A 224 6.53 -8.81 -21.28
CA CYS A 224 5.11 -9.12 -21.44
C CYS A 224 4.20 -7.89 -21.61
N LEU A 225 4.71 -6.67 -21.50
CA LEU A 225 3.90 -5.47 -21.73
C LEU A 225 3.96 -5.04 -23.20
N THR A 226 2.91 -4.38 -23.69
CA THR A 226 2.97 -3.62 -24.95
C THR A 226 3.88 -2.40 -24.81
N GLU A 227 4.26 -1.78 -25.93
CA GLU A 227 5.09 -0.58 -25.93
C GLU A 227 4.45 0.59 -25.17
N ASP A 228 3.12 0.73 -25.29
CA ASP A 228 2.34 1.71 -24.53
C ASP A 228 1.88 1.22 -23.15
N GLY A 229 2.38 0.05 -22.74
CA GLY A 229 2.00 -0.62 -21.52
C GLY A 229 2.25 0.22 -20.26
N VAL A 230 1.34 0.11 -19.30
CA VAL A 230 1.43 0.79 -18.00
C VAL A 230 1.47 -0.25 -16.88
N ALA A 231 2.46 -0.12 -15.99
CA ALA A 231 2.56 -0.91 -14.78
C ALA A 231 2.28 -0.06 -13.53
N VAL A 232 1.43 -0.55 -12.63
CA VAL A 232 1.21 0.01 -11.29
C VAL A 232 1.77 -0.96 -10.25
N VAL A 233 2.81 -0.52 -9.54
CA VAL A 233 3.62 -1.41 -8.70
C VAL A 233 3.88 -0.78 -7.32
N PRO A 234 3.50 -1.44 -6.22
CA PRO A 234 3.95 -1.09 -4.88
C PRO A 234 5.42 -1.52 -4.72
N LEU A 235 6.35 -0.58 -4.96
CA LEU A 235 7.78 -0.87 -4.98
C LEU A 235 8.41 -0.58 -3.62
N ARG A 236 9.19 -1.54 -3.09
CA ARG A 236 9.81 -1.40 -1.78
C ARG A 236 10.74 -0.20 -1.72
N HIS A 237 10.49 0.69 -0.77
CA HIS A 237 11.28 1.89 -0.48
C HIS A 237 11.16 2.22 1.01
N GLY A 238 12.28 2.29 1.75
CA GLY A 238 12.25 2.61 3.19
C GLY A 238 11.42 1.66 4.07
N GLU A 239 11.39 0.35 3.72
CA GLU A 239 10.54 -0.68 4.36
C GLU A 239 9.01 -0.45 4.24
N ALA A 240 8.61 0.46 3.35
CA ALA A 240 7.24 0.63 2.84
C ALA A 240 7.18 0.24 1.36
N HIS A 241 6.00 0.40 0.74
CA HIS A 241 5.77 0.06 -0.68
C HIS A 241 4.98 1.18 -1.37
N PRO A 242 5.54 2.40 -1.49
CA PRO A 242 4.88 3.47 -2.24
C PRO A 242 4.53 3.00 -3.65
N LEU A 243 3.37 3.45 -4.14
CA LEU A 243 2.91 3.11 -5.47
C LEU A 243 3.75 3.84 -6.51
N CYS A 244 4.20 3.10 -7.52
CA CYS A 244 4.83 3.60 -8.73
C CYS A 244 3.90 3.36 -9.91
N ARG A 245 3.80 4.33 -10.81
CA ARG A 245 3.22 4.15 -12.14
C ARG A 245 4.36 4.22 -13.16
N LEU A 246 4.62 3.11 -13.84
CA LEU A 246 5.78 2.89 -14.70
C LEU A 246 5.36 2.63 -16.15
N ARG A 247 6.26 2.97 -17.07
CA ARG A 247 6.21 2.64 -18.49
C ARG A 247 7.55 2.06 -18.92
N LYS A 248 7.56 1.34 -20.04
CA LYS A 248 8.79 0.86 -20.66
C LYS A 248 9.69 2.02 -21.06
N GLY A 249 10.96 1.93 -20.70
CA GLY A 249 12.03 2.74 -21.26
C GLY A 249 12.54 2.19 -22.60
N THR A 250 13.71 2.67 -23.00
CA THR A 250 14.29 2.45 -24.33
C THR A 250 14.90 1.06 -24.55
N GLU A 251 15.14 0.28 -23.50
CA GLU A 251 15.78 -1.03 -23.56
C GLU A 251 15.12 -2.04 -22.60
N PRO A 252 15.30 -3.36 -22.82
CA PRO A 252 14.71 -4.38 -21.97
C PRO A 252 15.04 -4.20 -20.49
N GLY A 253 14.00 -4.18 -19.65
CA GLY A 253 14.14 -3.98 -18.20
C GLY A 253 14.38 -2.54 -17.76
N HIS A 254 14.49 -1.58 -18.68
CA HIS A 254 14.46 -0.16 -18.34
C HIS A 254 13.01 0.28 -18.12
N TRP A 255 12.73 0.91 -16.97
CA TRP A 255 11.45 1.52 -16.64
C TRP A 255 11.60 2.99 -16.27
N TYR A 256 10.62 3.82 -16.61
CA TYR A 256 10.52 5.18 -16.09
C TYR A 256 9.09 5.48 -15.66
N GLY A 257 8.92 6.44 -14.76
CA GLY A 257 7.61 6.83 -14.26
C GLY A 257 7.68 7.73 -13.05
N ALA A 258 6.66 7.63 -12.21
CA ALA A 258 6.58 8.42 -10.98
C ALA A 258 6.00 7.63 -9.83
N PHE A 259 6.39 8.01 -8.62
CA PHE A 259 5.66 7.64 -7.44
C PHE A 259 4.31 8.38 -7.42
N THR A 260 3.24 7.72 -7.01
CA THR A 260 1.89 8.28 -7.04
C THR A 260 1.32 8.48 -5.64
N ALA A 261 1.57 7.57 -4.71
CA ALA A 261 1.06 7.67 -3.35
C ALA A 261 1.80 6.80 -2.33
N ALA A 262 1.60 7.12 -1.05
CA ALA A 262 1.94 6.23 0.04
C ALA A 262 1.08 4.96 -0.05
N ALA A 263 1.73 3.81 0.05
CA ALA A 263 1.05 2.54 0.25
C ALA A 263 1.95 1.58 1.02
N ASN A 264 1.34 0.53 1.55
CA ASN A 264 2.07 -0.55 2.17
C ASN A 264 1.33 -1.85 1.95
N PHE A 265 2.03 -2.80 1.35
CA PHE A 265 1.51 -4.12 1.03
C PHE A 265 2.26 -5.18 1.83
N MET A 266 1.64 -6.35 1.96
CA MET A 266 2.36 -7.56 2.35
C MET A 266 3.41 -7.84 1.27
N LEU A 267 4.58 -8.32 1.69
CA LEU A 267 5.62 -8.66 0.73
C LEU A 267 5.16 -9.80 -0.17
N ALA A 268 5.59 -9.76 -1.42
CA ALA A 268 5.42 -10.86 -2.33
C ALA A 268 6.05 -12.12 -1.75
N ASP A 269 5.33 -13.21 -1.91
CA ASP A 269 5.84 -14.56 -1.67
C ASP A 269 6.42 -15.08 -2.98
N GLY A 270 7.41 -15.98 -2.94
CA GLY A 270 8.12 -16.48 -4.12
C GLY A 270 9.47 -15.81 -4.39
N ASP A 271 10.35 -16.51 -5.11
CA ASP A 271 11.79 -16.22 -5.15
C ASP A 271 12.17 -14.96 -5.94
N THR A 272 11.33 -14.53 -6.88
CA THR A 272 11.67 -13.45 -7.82
C THR A 272 11.30 -12.05 -7.32
N LEU A 273 10.16 -11.93 -6.65
CA LEU A 273 9.63 -10.65 -6.14
C LEU A 273 9.97 -10.42 -4.67
N HIS A 274 10.20 -11.50 -3.92
CA HIS A 274 10.57 -11.42 -2.52
C HIS A 274 12.04 -11.04 -2.38
N ARG A 275 12.29 -10.10 -1.48
CA ARG A 275 13.57 -10.04 -0.77
C ARG A 275 13.30 -9.96 0.71
N PRO A 276 14.05 -10.71 1.53
CA PRO A 276 13.95 -10.58 2.97
C PRO A 276 14.10 -9.11 3.33
N ARG A 277 13.20 -8.58 4.18
CA ARG A 277 13.44 -7.27 4.79
C ARG A 277 14.81 -7.31 5.46
N GLY A 278 15.53 -6.19 5.44
CA GLY A 278 16.56 -6.01 6.47
C GLY A 278 15.86 -6.21 7.82
N ALA A 279 16.48 -6.92 8.75
CA ALA A 279 15.86 -7.23 10.03
C ALA A 279 15.29 -5.94 10.64
N GLU A 280 13.96 -5.83 10.69
CA GLU A 280 13.28 -4.71 11.32
C GLU A 280 13.81 -4.63 12.74
N HIS A 281 14.37 -3.49 13.13
CA HIS A 281 14.95 -3.38 14.45
C HIS A 281 13.82 -3.15 15.45
N ARG A 282 13.38 -4.24 16.09
CA ARG A 282 12.34 -4.21 17.10
C ARG A 282 12.96 -4.00 18.46
N VAL A 283 12.50 -2.95 19.15
CA VAL A 283 12.97 -2.61 20.49
C VAL A 283 11.79 -2.58 21.45
N GLN A 284 11.91 -3.31 22.55
CA GLN A 284 11.00 -3.20 23.67
C GLN A 284 11.67 -2.30 24.71
N LEU A 285 11.06 -1.17 25.03
CA LEU A 285 11.57 -0.28 26.08
C LEU A 285 11.38 -0.92 27.45
N THR A 286 12.31 -0.64 28.36
CA THR A 286 12.16 -0.92 29.79
C THR A 286 11.22 0.10 30.44
N GLU A 287 10.78 -0.15 31.67
CA GLU A 287 9.92 0.79 32.42
C GLU A 287 10.59 2.14 32.71
N GLU A 288 11.92 2.16 32.73
CA GLU A 288 12.74 3.36 32.96
C GLU A 288 12.95 4.19 31.68
N GLN A 289 12.70 3.60 30.51
CA GLN A 289 12.86 4.25 29.21
C GLN A 289 11.55 4.83 28.72
N HIS A 290 11.62 6.07 28.22
CA HIS A 290 10.47 6.75 27.63
C HIS A 290 10.85 7.38 26.30
N LEU A 291 9.92 7.38 25.35
CA LEU A 291 10.05 8.19 24.14
C LEU A 291 9.56 9.60 24.42
N LEU A 292 10.48 10.55 24.34
CA LEU A 292 10.21 11.98 24.43
C LEU A 292 9.92 12.53 23.03
N ASP A 293 8.85 13.31 22.90
CA ASP A 293 8.61 14.14 21.72
C ASP A 293 9.57 15.33 21.79
N THR A 294 10.44 15.47 20.78
CA THR A 294 11.44 16.54 20.75
C THR A 294 10.85 17.90 20.36
N GLY A 295 9.56 17.95 19.97
CA GLY A 295 8.92 19.13 19.39
C GLY A 295 9.29 19.36 17.92
N LEU A 296 10.17 18.52 17.36
CA LEU A 296 10.57 18.55 15.95
C LEU A 296 9.75 17.53 15.15
N GLY A 297 9.47 17.87 13.89
CA GLY A 297 8.68 17.01 13.03
C GLY A 297 7.98 17.74 11.89
N CYS A 298 6.90 17.13 11.42
CA CYS A 298 5.98 17.58 10.39
C CYS A 298 4.54 17.28 10.80
N HIS A 299 3.57 17.68 9.98
CA HIS A 299 2.18 17.30 10.22
C HIS A 299 2.03 15.77 10.11
N PRO A 300 1.18 15.10 10.93
CA PRO A 300 1.06 13.63 10.90
C PRO A 300 0.69 13.05 9.53
N SER A 301 -0.09 13.79 8.73
CA SER A 301 -0.43 13.38 7.35
C SER A 301 0.78 13.36 6.40
N GLN A 302 1.90 13.96 6.79
CA GLN A 302 3.14 14.00 6.01
C GLN A 302 4.14 12.93 6.46
N GLY A 303 3.84 12.13 7.49
CA GLY A 303 4.78 11.14 8.05
C GLY A 303 5.34 10.19 7.00
N TRP A 304 4.50 9.69 6.10
CA TRP A 304 4.91 8.82 4.99
C TRP A 304 5.85 9.52 3.99
N ALA A 305 5.65 10.81 3.74
CA ALA A 305 6.52 11.58 2.84
C ALA A 305 7.90 11.79 3.47
N VAL A 306 7.94 11.97 4.80
CA VAL A 306 9.20 12.04 5.54
C VAL A 306 9.92 10.69 5.55
N ASP A 307 9.24 9.59 5.88
CA ASP A 307 9.86 8.25 5.83
C ASP A 307 10.42 7.94 4.43
N PHE A 308 9.66 8.27 3.40
CA PHE A 308 10.08 8.15 2.00
C PHE A 308 11.36 8.96 1.72
N PHE A 309 11.38 10.23 2.13
CA PHE A 309 12.54 11.10 1.95
C PHE A 309 13.75 10.64 2.75
N LEU A 310 13.58 10.21 3.99
CA LEU A 310 14.67 9.69 4.83
C LEU A 310 15.31 8.46 4.20
N ALA A 311 14.52 7.57 3.61
CA ALA A 311 15.02 6.41 2.89
C ALA A 311 15.83 6.77 1.62
N LEU A 312 15.63 7.96 1.03
CA LEU A 312 16.46 8.50 -0.04
C LEU A 312 17.74 9.15 0.49
N GLN A 313 17.55 10.05 1.46
CA GLN A 313 18.58 10.98 1.92
C GLN A 313 19.58 10.34 2.89
N ALA A 314 19.15 9.32 3.62
CA ALA A 314 19.92 8.70 4.68
C ALA A 314 19.71 7.16 4.67
N PRO A 315 20.22 6.44 3.66
CA PRO A 315 20.00 4.99 3.50
C PRO A 315 20.54 4.13 4.64
N HIS A 316 21.43 4.68 5.47
CA HIS A 316 21.93 4.02 6.68
C HIS A 316 20.92 3.98 7.82
N LEU A 317 19.89 4.85 7.79
CA LEU A 317 18.80 4.81 8.75
C LEU A 317 17.97 3.55 8.57
N LYS A 318 17.61 2.93 9.70
CA LYS A 318 16.83 1.69 9.69
C LYS A 318 15.38 1.99 10.04
N ARG A 319 14.48 1.12 9.58
CA ARG A 319 13.13 1.06 10.13
C ARG A 319 13.21 0.46 11.54
N ILE A 320 12.74 1.22 12.52
CA ILE A 320 12.71 0.80 13.93
C ILE A 320 11.25 0.72 14.35
N THR A 321 10.90 -0.37 15.02
CA THR A 321 9.61 -0.52 15.71
C THR A 321 9.85 -0.58 17.20
N VAL A 322 9.36 0.42 17.92
CA VAL A 322 9.51 0.57 19.36
C VAL A 322 8.18 0.24 20.02
N LYS A 323 8.21 -0.70 20.97
CA LYS A 323 7.09 -0.97 21.87
C LYS A 323 7.41 -0.37 23.24
N THR A 324 6.56 0.53 23.72
CA THR A 324 6.75 1.14 25.05
C THR A 324 6.48 0.12 26.16
N ALA A 325 7.05 0.34 27.33
CA ALA A 325 6.69 -0.40 28.54
C ALA A 325 5.34 0.08 29.10
N GLY A 326 4.84 -0.65 30.11
CA GLY A 326 3.66 -0.26 30.89
C GLY A 326 2.38 -1.05 30.58
N PRO A 327 1.29 -0.78 31.33
CA PRO A 327 0.04 -1.55 31.29
C PRO A 327 -0.74 -1.38 29.99
N THR A 328 -0.41 -0.36 29.19
CA THR A 328 -1.04 -0.08 27.89
C THR A 328 0.05 0.27 26.88
N PRO A 329 0.84 -0.73 26.42
CA PRO A 329 2.00 -0.48 25.59
C PRO A 329 1.59 0.12 24.24
N GLN A 330 2.32 1.17 23.82
CA GLN A 330 2.16 1.81 22.53
C GLN A 330 3.22 1.30 21.55
N ILE A 331 2.89 1.31 20.26
CA ILE A 331 3.80 0.90 19.19
C ILE A 331 4.09 2.12 18.31
N HIS A 332 5.37 2.45 18.18
CA HIS A 332 5.87 3.50 17.31
C HIS A 332 6.74 2.85 16.24
N ALA A 333 6.57 3.25 14.99
CA ALA A 333 7.35 2.70 13.89
C ALA A 333 7.70 3.78 12.87
N GLY A 334 8.93 3.74 12.37
CA GLY A 334 9.41 4.67 11.34
C GLY A 334 10.93 4.63 11.18
N CYS A 335 11.48 5.56 10.41
CA CYS A 335 12.92 5.62 10.16
C CYS A 335 13.68 6.22 11.35
N GLY A 336 14.81 5.61 11.71
CA GLY A 336 15.57 6.05 12.88
C GLY A 336 16.91 5.36 13.08
N ILE A 337 17.50 5.66 14.24
CA ILE A 337 18.76 5.16 14.75
C ILE A 337 18.48 4.47 16.09
N ALA A 338 18.98 3.25 16.22
CA ALA A 338 19.16 2.58 17.51
C ALA A 338 20.66 2.38 17.69
N ASP A 339 21.23 3.02 18.70
CA ASP A 339 22.66 2.92 18.97
C ASP A 339 22.98 1.72 19.88
N GLN A 340 24.26 1.41 20.02
CA GLN A 340 24.76 0.32 20.85
C GLN A 340 24.53 0.50 22.36
N HIS A 341 24.18 1.72 22.81
CA HIS A 341 23.89 2.03 24.20
C HIS A 341 22.39 1.92 24.52
N GLY A 342 21.58 1.47 23.56
CA GLY A 342 20.13 1.34 23.72
C GLY A 342 19.38 2.66 23.55
N ASN A 343 20.03 3.71 23.04
CA ASN A 343 19.35 4.94 22.70
C ASN A 343 18.63 4.79 21.36
N ILE A 344 17.42 5.33 21.30
CA ILE A 344 16.58 5.28 20.12
C ILE A 344 16.20 6.70 19.74
N VAL A 345 16.33 7.01 18.46
CA VAL A 345 15.74 8.21 17.84
C VAL A 345 15.03 7.77 16.57
N LEU A 346 13.76 8.14 16.41
CA LEU A 346 12.99 7.79 15.22
C LEU A 346 12.01 8.90 14.85
N VAL A 347 11.70 9.01 13.57
CA VAL A 347 10.51 9.73 13.13
C VAL A 347 9.34 8.75 13.16
N SER A 348 8.29 9.07 13.89
CA SER A 348 7.08 8.26 13.99
C SER A 348 5.87 9.16 13.80
N TRP A 349 5.05 8.88 12.80
CA TRP A 349 3.89 9.70 12.43
C TRP A 349 4.22 11.19 12.25
N GLY A 350 5.38 11.45 11.63
CA GLY A 350 5.88 12.80 11.41
C GLY A 350 6.48 13.49 12.62
N ARG A 351 6.55 12.85 13.79
CA ARG A 351 7.18 13.41 14.99
C ARG A 351 8.53 12.78 15.23
N LEU A 352 9.55 13.58 15.55
CA LEU A 352 10.85 13.07 15.97
C LEU A 352 10.79 12.76 17.46
N MET A 353 10.86 11.46 17.76
CA MET A 353 10.82 10.92 19.11
C MET A 353 12.17 10.32 19.50
N ALA A 354 12.56 10.46 20.76
CA ALA A 354 13.85 9.96 21.23
C ALA A 354 13.81 9.46 22.68
N THR A 355 14.63 8.47 23.02
CA THR A 355 14.92 8.11 24.43
C THR A 355 15.97 9.02 25.06
N THR A 356 16.58 9.90 24.26
CA THR A 356 17.58 10.89 24.67
C THR A 356 17.00 12.29 24.65
N GLY A 357 17.71 13.25 25.24
CA GLY A 357 17.36 14.66 25.14
C GLY A 357 17.51 15.21 23.71
N PRO A 358 16.92 16.38 23.42
CA PRO A 358 16.90 16.98 22.08
C PRO A 358 18.30 17.33 21.54
N ASP A 359 19.29 17.47 22.42
CA ASP A 359 20.67 17.81 22.06
C ASP A 359 21.56 16.58 21.81
N SER A 360 20.99 15.38 21.65
CA SER A 360 21.80 14.22 21.28
C SER A 360 22.25 14.29 19.81
N PRO A 361 23.44 13.74 19.46
CA PRO A 361 23.91 13.71 18.07
C PRO A 361 22.89 13.07 17.10
N ALA A 362 22.24 11.99 17.51
CA ALA A 362 21.25 11.28 16.70
C ALA A 362 19.97 12.11 16.47
N VAL A 363 19.52 12.89 17.47
CA VAL A 363 18.41 13.84 17.28
C VAL A 363 18.79 14.93 16.29
N ARG A 364 20.00 15.52 16.43
CA ARG A 364 20.49 16.55 15.50
C ARG A 364 20.58 16.05 14.06
N GLU A 365 21.03 14.81 13.86
CA GLU A 365 21.12 14.19 12.54
C GLU A 365 19.73 14.08 11.88
N LEU A 366 18.77 13.44 12.54
CA LEU A 366 17.41 13.30 12.01
C LEU A 366 16.73 14.68 11.82
N ALA A 367 16.93 15.62 12.74
CA ALA A 367 16.44 16.98 12.61
C ALA A 367 17.03 17.72 11.40
N GLY A 368 18.31 17.47 11.08
CA GLY A 368 18.97 17.99 9.88
C GLY A 368 18.30 17.49 8.61
N HIS A 369 18.00 16.19 8.52
CA HIS A 369 17.28 15.63 7.37
C HIS A 369 15.84 16.17 7.25
N LEU A 370 15.12 16.31 8.37
CA LEU A 370 13.80 16.95 8.38
C LEU A 370 13.85 18.39 7.88
N THR A 371 14.89 19.13 8.26
CA THR A 371 15.11 20.51 7.79
C THR A 371 15.41 20.54 6.30
N ALA A 372 16.25 19.63 5.79
CA ALA A 372 16.51 19.49 4.36
C ALA A 372 15.23 19.21 3.56
N TRP A 373 14.37 18.30 4.05
CA TRP A 373 13.07 18.02 3.44
C TRP A 373 12.15 19.23 3.42
N LYS A 374 12.10 20.01 4.52
CA LYS A 374 11.33 21.27 4.59
C LYS A 374 11.86 22.31 3.62
N ASN A 375 13.18 22.44 3.46
CA ASN A 375 13.81 23.36 2.51
C ASN A 375 13.52 22.99 1.05
N LEU A 376 13.18 21.73 0.77
CA LEU A 376 12.68 21.27 -0.53
C LEU A 376 11.18 21.55 -0.74
N GLY A 377 10.50 22.21 0.20
CA GLY A 377 9.08 22.56 0.12
C GLY A 377 8.14 21.48 0.67
N CYS A 378 8.62 20.60 1.55
CA CYS A 378 7.84 19.48 2.10
C CYS A 378 7.24 18.55 1.02
N PRO A 379 8.04 18.08 0.04
CA PRO A 379 7.53 17.31 -1.09
C PRO A 379 6.83 16.03 -0.63
N SER A 380 5.59 15.83 -1.09
CA SER A 380 4.89 14.55 -0.98
C SER A 380 5.51 13.48 -1.89
N ILE A 381 5.20 12.20 -1.63
CA ILE A 381 5.65 11.07 -2.44
C ILE A 381 5.35 11.28 -3.93
N GLY A 382 4.19 11.87 -4.24
CA GLY A 382 3.78 12.16 -5.62
C GLY A 382 4.62 13.20 -6.36
N HIS A 383 5.62 13.85 -5.74
CA HIS A 383 6.51 14.79 -6.42
C HIS A 383 7.78 14.14 -6.99
N TYR A 384 7.97 12.84 -6.77
CA TYR A 384 9.18 12.13 -7.17
C TYR A 384 8.94 11.28 -8.42
N ASP A 385 9.77 11.50 -9.43
CA ASP A 385 9.90 10.62 -10.58
C ASP A 385 10.88 9.48 -10.25
N ILE A 386 10.71 8.34 -10.92
CA ILE A 386 11.57 7.17 -10.78
C ILE A 386 11.98 6.63 -12.15
N GLU A 387 13.24 6.26 -12.26
CA GLU A 387 13.83 5.52 -13.37
C GLU A 387 14.51 4.27 -12.80
N ILE A 388 14.32 3.12 -13.46
CA ILE A 388 14.89 1.83 -13.07
C ILE A 388 15.70 1.35 -14.26
N LEU A 389 17.01 1.41 -14.14
CA LEU A 389 17.95 0.97 -15.16
C LEU A 389 18.38 -0.48 -14.91
N PRO A 390 18.58 -1.30 -15.94
CA PRO A 390 19.17 -2.62 -15.78
C PRO A 390 20.60 -2.52 -15.21
N HIS A 391 21.05 -3.55 -14.47
CA HIS A 391 22.33 -3.52 -13.74
C HIS A 391 23.57 -3.21 -14.60
N ASN A 392 23.51 -3.45 -15.92
CA ASN A 392 24.62 -3.23 -16.85
C ASN A 392 24.56 -1.86 -17.57
N ALA A 393 23.63 -0.98 -17.21
CA ALA A 393 23.53 0.35 -17.82
C ALA A 393 24.80 1.17 -17.51
N THR A 394 25.51 1.59 -18.56
CA THR A 394 26.76 2.36 -18.45
C THR A 394 26.53 3.85 -18.29
N ASP A 395 25.35 4.35 -18.67
CA ASP A 395 24.98 5.75 -18.60
C ASP A 395 24.10 6.02 -17.38
N ILE A 396 24.74 6.18 -16.22
CA ILE A 396 24.08 6.73 -15.03
C ILE A 396 24.13 8.26 -15.16
N PRO A 397 22.99 8.96 -15.34
CA PRO A 397 23.03 10.40 -15.55
C PRO A 397 23.52 11.14 -14.30
N THR A 398 24.21 12.26 -14.52
CA THR A 398 24.86 13.06 -13.47
C THR A 398 23.87 13.54 -12.40
N PRO A 399 24.22 13.50 -11.11
CA PRO A 399 23.36 14.01 -10.03
C PRO A 399 22.94 15.47 -10.27
N LEU A 400 21.63 15.75 -10.24
CA LEU A 400 21.12 17.11 -10.12
C LEU A 400 21.25 17.53 -8.66
N ALA A 401 21.94 18.66 -8.42
CA ALA A 401 22.28 19.18 -7.10
C ALA A 401 21.14 19.02 -6.06
N GLY A 402 21.28 18.03 -5.17
CA GLY A 402 20.39 17.80 -4.03
C GLY A 402 18.94 17.38 -4.34
N ARG A 403 18.62 16.98 -5.57
CA ARG A 403 17.26 16.57 -5.97
C ARG A 403 17.21 15.24 -6.76
N ARG A 404 18.35 14.57 -6.92
CA ARG A 404 18.47 13.29 -7.62
C ARG A 404 19.25 12.32 -6.74
N TRP A 405 18.68 11.14 -6.51
CA TRP A 405 19.27 10.08 -5.70
C TRP A 405 19.44 8.82 -6.54
N THR A 406 20.63 8.23 -6.50
CA THR A 406 20.93 6.95 -7.15
C THR A 406 21.02 5.88 -6.09
N GLN A 407 20.19 4.85 -6.20
CA GLN A 407 20.13 3.71 -5.29
C GLN A 407 20.48 2.43 -6.07
N PRO A 408 21.75 2.00 -6.04
CA PRO A 408 22.16 0.78 -6.69
C PRO A 408 21.57 -0.44 -5.98
N ASP A 409 21.16 -1.42 -6.75
CA ASP A 409 20.67 -2.71 -6.30
C ASP A 409 21.34 -3.83 -7.13
N ARG A 410 21.39 -5.05 -6.58
CA ARG A 410 21.99 -6.24 -7.20
C ARG A 410 21.48 -6.54 -8.62
N HIS A 411 20.26 -6.12 -8.97
CA HIS A 411 19.64 -6.42 -10.26
C HIS A 411 19.29 -5.18 -11.09
N ALA A 412 19.32 -3.99 -10.50
CA ALA A 412 18.92 -2.74 -11.16
C ALA A 412 19.52 -1.54 -10.44
N THR A 413 19.57 -0.39 -11.12
CA THR A 413 19.89 0.89 -10.48
C THR A 413 18.63 1.76 -10.50
N ARG A 414 18.18 2.19 -9.33
CA ARG A 414 17.05 3.13 -9.24
C ARG A 414 17.57 4.55 -9.19
N ILE A 415 16.93 5.42 -9.94
CA ILE A 415 17.17 6.84 -9.88
C ILE A 415 15.87 7.52 -9.52
N VAL A 416 15.88 8.27 -8.43
CA VAL A 416 14.72 9.01 -7.95
C VAL A 416 15.02 10.50 -8.09
N THR A 417 14.11 11.24 -8.72
CA THR A 417 14.30 12.67 -8.99
C THR A 417 13.10 13.45 -8.45
N LEU A 418 13.36 14.50 -7.67
CA LEU A 418 12.32 15.42 -7.22
C LEU A 418 11.99 16.42 -8.34
N ARG A 419 10.71 16.49 -8.75
CA ARG A 419 10.23 17.44 -9.75
C ARG A 419 10.41 18.89 -9.29
N THR A 420 10.72 19.77 -10.24
CA THR A 420 10.92 21.20 -10.01
C THR A 420 9.63 21.96 -9.82
#